data_AF-A0A2V9C520-F1
#
_entry.id   AF-A0A2V9C520-F1
#
_cell.length_a   1.000
_cell.length_b   1.000
_cell.length_c   1.000
_cell.angle_alpha   90.00
_cell.angle_beta   90.00
_cell.angle_gamma   90.00
#
_symmetry.space_group_name_H-M   'P 1'
#
loop_
_entity.id
_entity.type
_entity.pdbx_description
1 polymer ?
#
loop_
_entity_poly.entity_id
_entity_poly.type
_entity_poly.pdbx_seq_one_letter_code
_entity_poly.pdbx_strand_id
1 'polypeptide(L)'
;MLEAKPTRIGPYIEVADFYRRRNDAVRMEEAVEAAARVDASDRRLGYYRGVVRVLAGNRLNEAEQLLKNYLSSVPRHSDLPSHAAAREWLGRLYEQQGRRQAAADQYRVALEIDPRSKGAREALRRVSK
;
A
#
# COMPACT_ATOMS: atom_id res chain seq x y z
N MET A 1 6.86 13.19 -32.49
CA MET A 1 7.15 11.87 -31.90
C MET A 1 5.96 11.49 -31.03
N LEU A 2 5.21 10.44 -31.39
CA LEU A 2 4.09 9.96 -30.57
C LEU A 2 4.66 9.14 -29.41
N GLU A 3 4.67 9.70 -28.21
CA GLU A 3 4.86 8.91 -26.98
C GLU A 3 3.67 7.96 -26.83
N ALA A 4 3.83 6.73 -27.30
CA ALA A 4 2.83 5.69 -27.12
C ALA A 4 2.72 5.40 -25.62
N LYS A 5 1.58 5.75 -25.01
CA LYS A 5 1.31 5.42 -23.61
C LYS A 5 1.45 3.90 -23.42
N PRO A 6 2.18 3.43 -22.39
CA PRO A 6 2.35 2.01 -22.15
C PRO A 6 1.01 1.28 -22.06
N THR A 7 0.86 0.16 -22.77
CA THR A 7 -0.34 -0.70 -22.71
C THR A 7 -0.27 -1.76 -21.61
N ARG A 8 0.84 -1.78 -20.86
CA ARG A 8 1.03 -2.64 -19.69
C ARG A 8 0.96 -1.79 -18.44
N ILE A 9 0.40 -2.35 -17.38
CA ILE A 9 0.24 -1.65 -16.10
C ILE A 9 1.57 -1.46 -15.35
N GLY A 10 2.58 -2.30 -15.61
CA GLY A 10 3.88 -2.31 -14.89
C GLY A 10 4.58 -0.94 -14.81
N PRO A 11 4.80 -0.22 -15.93
CA PRO A 11 5.39 1.11 -15.90
C PRO A 11 4.64 2.12 -15.02
N TYR A 12 3.32 2.07 -14.98
CA TYR A 12 2.52 2.94 -14.10
C TYR A 12 2.68 2.58 -12.62
N ILE A 13 2.84 1.29 -12.33
CA ILE A 13 3.14 0.81 -10.98
C ILE A 13 4.53 1.30 -10.51
N GLU A 14 5.53 1.27 -11.39
CA GLU A 14 6.86 1.82 -11.08
C GLU A 14 6.81 3.32 -10.76
N VAL A 15 6.03 4.07 -11.53
CA VAL A 15 5.79 5.50 -11.28
C VAL A 15 5.06 5.72 -9.95
N ALA A 16 4.04 4.91 -9.63
CA ALA A 16 3.36 4.97 -8.35
C ALA A 16 4.32 4.71 -7.17
N ASP A 17 5.20 3.71 -7.29
CA ASP A 17 6.22 3.42 -6.28
C ASP A 17 7.27 4.52 -6.14
N PHE A 18 7.64 5.15 -7.25
CA PHE A 18 8.54 6.30 -7.25
C PHE A 18 7.96 7.47 -6.44
N TYR A 19 6.70 7.83 -6.69
CA TYR A 19 6.03 8.91 -5.96
C TYR A 19 5.69 8.55 -4.52
N ARG A 20 5.36 7.28 -4.23
CA ARG A 20 5.21 6.77 -2.87
C ARG A 20 6.47 7.01 -2.03
N ARG A 21 7.66 6.73 -2.58
CA ARG A 21 8.94 6.96 -1.87
C ARG A 21 9.22 8.44 -1.61
N ARG A 22 8.67 9.34 -2.44
CA ARG A 22 8.76 10.79 -2.27
C ARG A 22 7.64 11.38 -1.41
N ASN A 23 6.74 10.54 -0.91
CA ASN A 23 5.55 10.97 -0.15
C ASN A 23 4.62 11.92 -0.95
N ASP A 24 4.66 11.84 -2.28
CA ASP A 24 3.83 12.65 -3.18
C ASP A 24 2.55 11.88 -3.52
N ALA A 25 1.53 12.05 -2.69
CA ALA A 25 0.27 11.33 -2.84
C ALA A 25 -0.52 11.73 -4.10
N VAL A 26 -0.40 12.99 -4.54
CA VAL A 26 -1.13 13.48 -5.73
C VAL A 26 -0.60 12.80 -6.98
N ARG A 27 0.72 12.82 -7.18
CA ARG A 27 1.34 12.16 -8.34
C ARG A 27 1.24 10.64 -8.28
N MET A 28 1.27 10.07 -7.07
CA MET A 28 1.00 8.65 -6.88
C MET A 28 -0.43 8.31 -7.32
N GLU A 29 -1.43 9.13 -6.97
CA GLU A 29 -2.82 8.90 -7.37
C GLU A 29 -3.00 8.98 -8.88
N GLU A 30 -2.38 9.96 -9.54
CA GLU A 30 -2.35 10.06 -11.01
C GLU A 30 -1.82 8.78 -11.66
N ALA A 31 -0.71 8.24 -11.14
CA ALA A 31 -0.11 7.02 -11.65
C ALA A 31 -1.00 5.78 -11.43
N VAL A 32 -1.64 5.67 -10.26
CA VAL A 32 -2.57 4.59 -9.94
C VAL A 32 -3.83 4.65 -10.80
N GLU A 33 -4.36 5.83 -11.07
CA GLU A 33 -5.53 5.97 -11.96
C GLU A 33 -5.16 5.73 -13.42
N ALA A 34 -3.95 6.10 -13.85
CA ALA A 34 -3.47 5.72 -15.17
C ALA A 34 -3.30 4.19 -15.30
N ALA A 35 -2.78 3.53 -14.26
CA ALA A 35 -2.71 2.07 -14.19
C ALA A 35 -4.09 1.42 -14.30
N ALA A 36 -5.09 1.95 -13.60
CA ALA A 36 -6.47 1.46 -13.64
C ALA A 36 -7.16 1.63 -14.99
N ARG A 37 -6.77 2.63 -15.80
CA ARG A 37 -7.26 2.78 -17.18
C ARG A 37 -6.69 1.72 -18.13
N VAL A 38 -5.53 1.15 -17.81
CA VAL A 38 -4.90 0.10 -18.61
C VAL A 38 -5.49 -1.26 -18.27
N ASP A 39 -5.56 -1.59 -16.98
CA ASP A 39 -6.18 -2.83 -16.50
C ASP A 39 -6.84 -2.60 -15.15
N ALA A 40 -8.15 -2.36 -15.15
CA ALA A 40 -8.93 -2.14 -13.93
C ALA A 40 -9.06 -3.39 -13.04
N SER A 41 -8.75 -4.58 -13.57
CA SER A 41 -8.88 -5.86 -12.88
C SER A 41 -7.59 -6.34 -12.21
N ASP A 42 -6.47 -5.64 -12.44
CA ASP A 42 -5.17 -6.02 -11.86
C ASP A 42 -5.22 -5.96 -10.33
N ARG A 43 -4.91 -7.09 -9.70
CA ARG A 43 -4.98 -7.27 -8.24
C ARG A 43 -4.10 -6.29 -7.47
N ARG A 44 -3.03 -5.76 -8.07
CA ARG A 44 -2.14 -4.76 -7.43
C ARG A 44 -2.85 -3.45 -7.17
N LEU A 45 -3.86 -3.10 -7.96
CA LEU A 45 -4.57 -1.83 -7.79
C LEU A 45 -5.21 -1.71 -6.41
N GLY A 46 -5.70 -2.81 -5.82
CA GLY A 46 -6.22 -2.80 -4.45
C GLY A 46 -5.17 -2.33 -3.44
N TYR A 47 -3.94 -2.83 -3.56
CA TYR A 47 -2.81 -2.39 -2.75
C TYR A 47 -2.48 -0.91 -2.99
N TYR A 48 -2.19 -0.51 -4.23
CA TYR A 48 -1.72 0.85 -4.51
C TYR A 48 -2.78 1.93 -4.23
N ARG A 49 -4.07 1.64 -4.49
CA ARG A 49 -5.18 2.52 -4.11
C ARG A 49 -5.28 2.66 -2.59
N GLY A 50 -5.19 1.56 -1.84
CA GLY A 50 -5.16 1.61 -0.38
C GLY A 50 -4.00 2.47 0.13
N VAL A 51 -2.80 2.25 -0.40
CA VAL A 51 -1.59 2.98 0.01
C VAL A 51 -1.70 4.48 -0.26
N VAL A 52 -2.15 4.90 -1.45
CA VAL A 52 -2.21 6.34 -1.76
C VAL A 52 -3.21 7.08 -0.89
N ARG A 53 -4.30 6.43 -0.46
CA ARG A 53 -5.28 7.00 0.48
C ARG A 53 -4.69 7.19 1.87
N VAL A 54 -3.93 6.21 2.37
CA VAL A 54 -3.16 6.35 3.63
C VAL A 54 -2.13 7.46 3.51
N LEU A 55 -1.40 7.52 2.39
CA LEU A 55 -0.38 8.55 2.14
C LEU A 55 -0.99 9.95 2.12
N ALA A 56 -2.16 10.09 1.48
CA ALA A 56 -2.91 11.34 1.42
C ALA A 56 -3.63 11.69 2.73
N GLY A 57 -3.67 10.77 3.71
CA GLY A 57 -4.38 10.97 4.98
C GLY A 57 -5.89 11.14 4.81
N ASN A 58 -6.48 10.65 3.72
CA ASN A 58 -7.90 10.80 3.42
C ASN A 58 -8.56 9.45 3.15
N ARG A 59 -9.89 9.42 3.27
CA ARG A 59 -10.72 8.23 2.97
C ARG A 59 -10.15 6.95 3.64
N LEU A 60 -9.73 7.07 4.90
CA LEU A 60 -9.04 5.99 5.61
C LEU A 60 -9.89 4.71 5.74
N ASN A 61 -11.22 4.83 5.78
CA ASN A 61 -12.11 3.66 5.77
C ASN A 61 -12.06 2.90 4.44
N GLU A 62 -12.01 3.63 3.31
CA GLU A 62 -11.84 3.04 1.98
C GLU A 62 -10.46 2.35 1.89
N ALA A 63 -9.42 3.01 2.39
CA ALA A 63 -8.06 2.48 2.41
C ALA A 63 -7.96 1.17 3.19
N GLU A 64 -8.64 1.08 4.34
CA GLU A 64 -8.70 -0.13 5.16
C GLU A 64 -9.34 -1.29 4.40
N GLN A 65 -10.48 -1.04 3.75
CA GLN A 65 -11.18 -2.04 2.94
C GLN A 65 -10.32 -2.51 1.76
N LEU A 66 -9.69 -1.59 1.04
CA LEU A 66 -8.83 -1.89 -0.10
C LEU A 66 -7.65 -2.80 0.29
N LEU A 67 -6.94 -2.46 1.37
CA LEU A 67 -5.80 -3.25 1.86
C LEU A 67 -6.22 -4.60 2.42
N LYS A 68 -7.36 -4.69 3.12
CA LYS A 68 -7.90 -5.97 3.60
C LYS A 68 -8.34 -6.87 2.45
N ASN A 69 -9.04 -6.33 1.46
CA ASN A 69 -9.46 -7.08 0.27
C ASN A 69 -8.25 -7.56 -0.53
N TYR A 70 -7.19 -6.76 -0.63
CA TYR A 70 -5.93 -7.17 -1.21
C TYR A 70 -5.33 -8.39 -0.48
N LEU A 71 -5.24 -8.32 0.85
CA LEU A 71 -4.71 -9.42 1.68
C LEU A 71 -5.54 -10.71 1.58
N SER A 72 -6.85 -10.60 1.40
CA SER A 72 -7.75 -11.76 1.24
C SER A 72 -7.73 -12.37 -0.17
N SER A 73 -7.41 -11.58 -1.20
CA SER A 73 -7.47 -12.02 -2.60
C SER A 73 -6.14 -12.46 -3.19
N VAL A 74 -5.02 -11.99 -2.61
CA VAL A 74 -3.68 -12.28 -3.11
C VAL A 74 -3.02 -13.39 -2.30
N PRO A 75 -2.53 -14.48 -2.93
CA PRO A 75 -1.74 -15.49 -2.23
C PRO A 75 -0.44 -14.90 -1.66
N ARG A 76 -0.04 -15.36 -0.47
CA ARG A 76 1.18 -14.90 0.22
C ARG A 76 2.46 -15.08 -0.60
N HIS A 77 2.50 -16.05 -1.52
CA HIS A 77 3.66 -16.41 -2.33
C HIS A 77 3.34 -16.05 -3.78
N SER A 78 3.35 -14.75 -4.08
CA SER A 78 3.12 -14.23 -5.42
C SER A 78 4.10 -13.09 -5.70
N ASP A 79 4.28 -12.74 -6.98
CA ASP A 79 5.10 -11.62 -7.44
C ASP A 79 4.46 -10.24 -7.16
N LEU A 80 3.37 -10.21 -6.40
CA LEU A 80 2.62 -9.01 -6.05
C LEU A 80 3.18 -8.37 -4.77
N PRO A 81 2.84 -7.11 -4.44
CA PRO A 81 3.24 -6.49 -3.17
C PRO A 81 3.02 -7.41 -1.97
N SER A 82 4.05 -7.58 -1.14
CA SER A 82 4.01 -8.60 -0.09
C SER A 82 2.91 -8.34 0.94
N HIS A 83 2.42 -9.41 1.56
CA HIS A 83 1.49 -9.28 2.68
C HIS A 83 2.08 -8.47 3.83
N ALA A 84 3.39 -8.59 4.06
CA ALA A 84 4.09 -7.77 5.06
C ALA A 84 3.96 -6.28 4.75
N ALA A 85 4.16 -5.87 3.50
CA ALA A 85 4.01 -4.46 3.09
C ALA A 85 2.58 -3.96 3.26
N ALA A 86 1.57 -4.75 2.86
CA ALA A 86 0.17 -4.38 3.02
C ALA A 86 -0.23 -4.26 4.51
N ARG A 87 0.27 -5.16 5.37
CA ARG A 87 0.09 -5.08 6.83
C ARG A 87 0.77 -3.86 7.42
N GLU A 88 1.97 -3.50 6.96
CA GLU A 88 2.64 -2.26 7.39
C GLU A 88 1.78 -1.02 7.07
N TRP A 89 1.18 -0.96 5.88
CA TRP A 89 0.29 0.15 5.52
C TRP A 89 -1.00 0.18 6.33
N LEU A 90 -1.60 -0.97 6.66
CA LEU A 90 -2.72 -1.03 7.60
C LEU A 90 -2.32 -0.54 9.00
N GLY A 91 -1.10 -0.85 9.44
CA GLY A 91 -0.55 -0.30 10.69
C GLY A 91 -0.48 1.22 10.66
N ARG A 92 0.05 1.81 9.58
CA ARG A 92 0.15 3.27 9.40
C ARG A 92 -1.23 3.94 9.36
N LEU A 93 -2.18 3.31 8.68
CA LEU A 93 -3.57 3.73 8.64
C LEU A 93 -4.16 3.77 10.06
N TYR A 94 -3.98 2.73 10.85
CA TYR A 94 -4.49 2.69 12.21
C TYR A 94 -3.79 3.69 13.14
N GLU A 95 -2.50 3.99 12.92
CA GLU A 95 -1.84 5.11 13.59
C GLU A 95 -2.51 6.45 13.28
N GLN A 96 -2.80 6.73 12.00
CA GLN A 96 -3.48 7.97 11.59
C GLN A 96 -4.89 8.08 12.18
N GLN A 97 -5.56 6.95 12.42
CA GLN A 97 -6.86 6.89 13.09
C GLN A 97 -6.76 6.92 14.63
N GLY A 98 -5.56 7.00 15.21
CA GLY A 98 -5.35 6.94 16.67
C GLY A 98 -5.55 5.54 17.29
N ARG A 99 -5.78 4.51 16.46
CA ARG A 99 -6.02 3.12 16.89
C ARG A 99 -4.71 2.38 17.13
N ARG A 100 -3.94 2.82 18.14
CA ARG A 100 -2.58 2.31 18.42
C ARG A 100 -2.51 0.80 18.60
N GLN A 101 -3.46 0.19 19.31
CA GLN A 101 -3.48 -1.26 19.52
C GLN A 101 -3.62 -2.02 18.20
N ALA A 102 -4.58 -1.62 17.37
CA ALA A 102 -4.79 -2.22 16.05
C ALA A 102 -3.55 -2.03 15.16
N ALA A 103 -2.90 -0.86 15.23
CA ALA A 103 -1.65 -0.62 14.52
C ALA A 103 -0.54 -1.60 14.95
N ALA A 104 -0.37 -1.77 16.27
CA ALA A 104 0.61 -2.70 16.84
C ALA A 104 0.38 -4.13 16.35
N ASP A 105 -0.88 -4.59 16.32
CA ASP A 105 -1.22 -5.93 15.83
C ASP A 105 -0.82 -6.11 14.36
N GLN A 106 -1.07 -5.11 13.50
CA GLN A 106 -0.66 -5.20 12.10
C GLN A 106 0.86 -5.22 11.93
N TYR A 107 1.60 -4.42 12.70
CA TYR A 107 3.05 -4.42 12.64
C TYR A 107 3.67 -5.72 13.14
N ARG A 108 3.09 -6.35 14.17
CA ARG A 108 3.53 -7.68 14.63
C ARG A 108 3.36 -8.71 13.52
N VAL A 109 2.19 -8.78 12.88
CA VAL A 109 1.94 -9.69 11.76
C VAL A 109 2.87 -9.38 10.57
N ALA A 110 3.15 -8.11 10.29
CA ALA A 110 4.12 -7.75 9.25
C ALA A 110 5.52 -8.29 9.55
N LEU A 111 5.96 -8.24 10.83
CA LEU A 111 7.25 -8.76 11.29
C LEU A 111 7.31 -10.28 11.37
N GLU A 112 6.18 -10.96 11.55
CA GLU A 112 6.11 -12.43 11.43
C GLU A 112 6.38 -12.88 9.98
N ILE A 113 5.92 -12.10 9.00
CA ILE A 113 6.09 -12.40 7.57
C ILE A 113 7.46 -11.95 7.07
N ASP A 114 7.88 -10.73 7.43
CA ASP A 114 9.22 -10.20 7.15
C ASP A 114 9.88 -9.74 8.46
N PRO A 115 10.61 -10.63 9.14
CA PRO A 115 11.32 -10.31 10.36
C PRO A 115 12.41 -9.25 10.17
N ARG A 116 12.82 -8.93 8.94
CA ARG A 116 13.89 -7.98 8.65
C ARG A 116 13.38 -6.57 8.37
N SER A 117 12.05 -6.36 8.29
CA SER A 117 11.46 -5.03 8.09
C SER A 117 11.84 -4.07 9.22
N LYS A 118 12.73 -3.11 8.91
CA LYS A 118 13.11 -2.05 9.85
C LYS A 118 11.93 -1.11 10.12
N GLY A 119 11.17 -0.78 9.08
CA GLY A 119 10.01 0.11 9.16
C GLY A 119 8.93 -0.41 10.10
N ALA A 120 8.50 -1.67 9.93
CA ALA A 120 7.53 -2.29 10.82
C ALA A 120 8.03 -2.39 12.27
N ARG A 121 9.32 -2.67 12.47
CA ARG A 121 9.93 -2.74 13.82
C ARG A 121 9.93 -1.38 14.52
N GLU A 122 10.31 -0.33 13.81
CA GLU A 122 10.29 1.06 14.32
C GLU A 122 8.87 1.53 14.62
N ALA A 123 7.94 1.26 13.71
CA ALA A 123 6.54 1.63 13.89
C ALA A 123 5.90 0.89 15.07
N LEU A 124 6.17 -0.41 15.23
CA LEU A 124 5.70 -1.17 16.40
C LEU A 124 6.18 -0.56 17.73
N ARG A 125 7.45 -0.17 17.81
CA ARG A 125 8.00 0.49 19.01
C ARG A 125 7.31 1.82 19.28
N ARG A 126 6.99 2.59 18.24
CA ARG A 126 6.33 3.89 18.38
C ARG A 126 4.90 3.76 18.92
N VAL A 127 4.14 2.77 18.46
CA VAL A 127 2.74 2.59 18.85
C VAL A 127 2.55 1.82 20.16
N SER A 128 3.58 1.09 20.61
CA SER A 128 3.56 0.32 21.86
C SER A 128 4.11 1.09 23.06
N LYS A 129 4.48 2.36 22.87
CA LYS A 129 4.92 3.28 23.92
C LYS A 129 3.76 4.13 24.40
#